data_AF-A0A3S1GNU4-F1
#
_entry.id   AF-A0A3S1GNU4-F1
#
_cell.length_a   1.000
_cell.length_b   1.000
_cell.length_c   1.000
_cell.angle_alpha   90.00
_cell.angle_beta   90.00
_cell.angle_gamma   90.00
#
_symmetry.space_group_name_H-M   'P 1'
#
loop_
_entity.id
_entity.type
_entity.pdbx_description
1 polymer ?
#
loop_
_entity_poly.entity_id
_entity_poly.type
_entity_poly.pdbx_seq_one_letter_code
_entity_poly.pdbx_strand_id
1 'polypeptide(L)'
;MYQPPHFQETRQDVLHGLIRAHPLGLLISNGAEGPVANAIPFLLDAPSLRNAEAPPNGSLRAHLARANPQWRLLADNPASPVLVVFQGTDAYVTPSWYETKRETGKV
;
A
#
# COMPACT_ATOMS: atom_id res chain seq x y z
N MET A 1 12.66 2.29 2.10
CA MET A 1 13.45 3.06 3.08
C MET A 1 13.48 2.31 4.40
N TYR A 2 14.58 2.36 5.14
CA TYR A 2 14.56 1.96 6.55
C TYR A 2 13.60 2.89 7.31
N GLN A 3 12.60 2.34 7.98
CA GLN A 3 11.64 3.10 8.78
C GLN A 3 11.91 2.81 10.26
N PRO A 4 12.62 3.72 10.97
CA PRO A 4 12.80 3.63 12.41
C PRO A 4 11.48 3.37 13.13
N PRO A 5 11.46 2.61 14.24
CA PRO A 5 10.22 2.25 14.94
C PRO A 5 9.33 3.44 15.32
N HIS A 6 9.95 4.57 15.68
CA HIS A 6 9.22 5.79 16.06
C HIS A 6 8.55 6.52 14.88
N PHE A 7 8.84 6.12 13.63
CA PHE A 7 8.14 6.62 12.44
C PHE A 7 7.12 5.61 11.89
N GLN A 8 6.95 4.44 12.52
CA GLN A 8 5.94 3.47 12.10
C GLN A 8 4.55 3.93 12.56
N GLU A 9 3.64 4.10 11.60
CA GLU A 9 2.23 4.30 11.88
C GLU A 9 1.55 2.94 12.02
N THR A 10 0.91 2.70 13.16
CA THR A 10 0.27 1.43 13.50
C THR A 10 -1.23 1.60 13.79
N ARG A 11 -1.74 2.84 13.85
CA ARG A 11 -3.14 3.13 14.10
C ARG A 11 -3.96 2.79 12.86
N GLN A 12 -4.85 1.82 13.02
CA GLN A 12 -5.62 1.24 11.93
C GLN A 12 -6.54 2.25 11.24
N ASP A 13 -7.14 3.18 11.99
CA ASP A 13 -7.99 4.24 11.45
C ASP A 13 -7.23 5.18 10.50
N VAL A 14 -5.99 5.53 10.84
CA VAL A 14 -5.09 6.33 9.99
C VAL A 14 -4.72 5.57 8.73
N LEU A 15 -4.31 4.31 8.86
CA LEU A 15 -3.95 3.45 7.72
C LEU A 15 -5.15 3.22 6.77
N HIS A 16 -6.32 2.93 7.33
CA HIS A 16 -7.56 2.80 6.57
C HIS A 16 -7.97 4.13 5.91
N GLY A 17 -7.75 5.25 6.59
CA GLY A 17 -7.95 6.60 6.05
C GLY A 17 -7.11 6.86 4.81
N LEU A 18 -5.82 6.49 4.85
CA LEU A 18 -4.92 6.60 3.70
C LEU A 18 -5.42 5.80 2.50
N ILE A 19 -5.83 4.54 2.72
CA ILE A 19 -6.35 3.67 1.65
C ILE A 19 -7.59 4.29 0.99
N ARG A 20 -8.52 4.84 1.80
CA ARG A 20 -9.74 5.46 1.28
C ARG A 20 -9.45 6.77 0.52
N ALA A 21 -8.49 7.56 0.98
CA ALA A 21 -8.10 8.81 0.35
C ALA A 21 -7.31 8.58 -0.95
N HIS A 22 -6.54 7.49 -1.02
CA HIS A 22 -5.67 7.14 -2.14
C HIS A 22 -5.94 5.69 -2.61
N PRO A 23 -7.11 5.41 -3.22
CA PRO A 23 -7.55 4.03 -3.48
C PRO A 23 -6.85 3.34 -4.66
N LEU A 24 -6.05 4.07 -5.46
CA LEU A 24 -5.25 3.48 -6.53
C LEU A 24 -4.00 2.83 -5.91
N GLY A 25 -4.10 1.52 -5.65
CA GLY A 25 -3.01 0.74 -5.07
C GLY A 25 -2.18 0.03 -6.13
N LEU A 26 -0.88 -0.15 -5.87
CA LEU A 26 0.00 -0.99 -6.68
C LEU A 26 -0.08 -2.43 -6.17
N LEU A 27 -0.76 -3.31 -6.91
CA LEU A 27 -0.85 -4.74 -6.62
C LEU A 27 0.35 -5.47 -7.18
N ILE A 28 1.13 -6.09 -6.30
CA ILE A 28 2.35 -6.84 -6.63
C ILE A 28 2.15 -8.30 -6.24
N SER A 29 2.35 -9.21 -7.19
CA SER A 29 2.30 -10.66 -7.02
C SER A 29 3.52 -11.32 -7.62
N ASN A 30 3.97 -12.45 -7.09
CA ASN A 30 5.11 -13.18 -7.64
C ASN A 30 4.67 -14.10 -8.79
N GLY A 31 5.19 -13.84 -10.00
CA GLY A 31 5.07 -14.72 -11.15
C GLY A 31 6.31 -15.58 -11.35
N ALA A 32 6.24 -16.55 -12.27
CA ALA A 32 7.34 -17.45 -12.58
C ALA A 32 8.59 -16.73 -13.10
N GLU A 33 8.42 -15.61 -13.81
CA GLU A 33 9.50 -14.79 -14.38
C GLU A 33 9.90 -13.60 -13.48
N GLY A 34 9.24 -13.44 -12.32
CA GLY A 34 9.47 -12.33 -11.40
C GLY A 34 8.18 -11.63 -10.96
N PRO A 35 8.30 -10.50 -10.23
CA PRO A 35 7.14 -9.78 -9.73
C PRO A 35 6.33 -9.16 -10.87
N VAL A 36 5.01 -9.35 -10.82
CA VAL A 36 4.03 -8.70 -11.69
C VAL A 36 3.36 -7.60 -10.88
N ALA A 37 3.33 -6.38 -11.42
CA ALA A 37 2.79 -5.22 -10.74
C ALA A 37 1.77 -4.48 -11.62
N ASN A 38 0.58 -4.19 -11.07
CA ASN A 38 -0.43 -3.37 -11.73
C ASN A 38 -1.02 -2.36 -10.76
N ALA A 39 -1.11 -1.10 -11.17
CA ALA A 39 -1.82 -0.07 -10.42
C ALA A 39 -3.33 -0.20 -10.70
N ILE A 40 -4.12 -0.53 -9.69
CA ILE A 40 -5.57 -0.73 -9.83
C ILE A 40 -6.34 -0.11 -8.65
N PRO A 41 -7.59 0.33 -8.87
CA PRO A 41 -8.42 0.82 -7.77
C PRO A 41 -8.81 -0.31 -6.82
N PHE A 42 -8.71 -0.02 -5.52
CA PHE A 42 -9.17 -0.88 -4.44
C PHE A 42 -10.29 -0.22 -3.64
N LEU A 43 -11.17 -1.06 -3.12
CA LEU A 43 -12.15 -0.70 -2.11
C LEU A 43 -11.82 -1.45 -0.82
N LEU A 44 -11.57 -0.70 0.25
CA LEU A 44 -11.39 -1.25 1.58
C LEU A 44 -12.76 -1.53 2.23
N ASP A 45 -13.02 -2.80 2.50
CA ASP A 45 -14.14 -3.26 3.29
C ASP A 45 -13.67 -3.51 4.72
N ALA A 46 -13.85 -2.51 5.60
CA ALA A 46 -13.37 -2.56 6.97
C ALA A 46 -14.44 -3.13 7.92
N PRO A 47 -14.05 -3.73 9.06
CA PRO A 47 -14.98 -4.16 10.09
C PRO A 47 -15.90 -3.03 10.54
N SER A 48 -17.18 -3.33 10.65
CA SER A 48 -18.21 -2.40 11.13
C SER A 48 -19.39 -3.14 11.74
N LEU A 49 -20.31 -2.43 12.39
CA LEU A 49 -21.56 -3.03 12.88
C LEU A 49 -22.39 -3.70 11.76
N ARG A 50 -22.20 -3.28 10.50
CA ARG A 50 -22.88 -3.87 9.33
C ARG A 50 -22.06 -4.98 8.66
N ASN A 51 -20.80 -5.15 9.06
CA ASN A 51 -19.88 -6.13 8.51
C ASN A 51 -19.01 -6.71 9.64
N ALA A 52 -19.66 -7.43 10.55
CA ALA A 52 -19.02 -7.98 11.76
C ALA A 52 -18.11 -9.17 11.45
N GLU A 53 -18.35 -9.87 10.34
CA GLU A 53 -17.55 -11.02 9.89
C GLU A 53 -16.28 -10.63 9.12
N ALA A 54 -16.05 -9.33 8.89
CA ALA A 54 -14.84 -8.87 8.22
C ALA A 54 -13.59 -9.21 9.05
N PRO A 55 -12.46 -9.58 8.41
CA PRO A 55 -11.19 -9.77 9.10
C PRO A 55 -10.80 -8.52 9.90
N PRO A 56 -10.01 -8.64 10.99
CA PRO A 56 -9.66 -7.50 11.85
C PRO A 56 -9.10 -6.28 11.11
N ASN A 57 -8.31 -6.51 10.04
CA ASN A 57 -7.73 -5.45 9.20
C ASN A 57 -8.57 -5.09 7.97
N GLY A 58 -9.77 -5.65 7.84
CA GLY A 58 -10.64 -5.54 6.68
C GLY A 58 -10.19 -6.40 5.50
N SER A 59 -10.89 -6.24 4.38
CA SER A 59 -10.61 -6.91 3.11
C SER A 59 -10.50 -5.88 1.98
N LEU A 60 -9.55 -6.11 1.08
CA LEU A 60 -9.37 -5.30 -0.12
C LEU A 60 -10.09 -5.95 -1.29
N ARG A 61 -10.97 -5.21 -1.94
CA ARG A 61 -11.68 -5.62 -3.16
C ARG A 61 -11.18 -4.82 -4.34
N ALA A 62 -10.87 -5.51 -5.45
CA ALA A 62 -10.48 -4.89 -6.71
C ALA A 62 -10.97 -5.71 -7.89
N HIS A 63 -10.89 -5.12 -9.08
CA HIS A 63 -11.20 -5.80 -10.33
C HIS A 63 -10.00 -5.75 -11.26
N LEU A 64 -9.73 -6.88 -11.93
CA LEU A 64 -8.75 -6.98 -13.00
C LEU A 64 -9.48 -7.23 -14.32
N ALA A 65 -9.04 -6.56 -15.38
CA ALA A 65 -9.52 -6.86 -16.72
C ALA A 65 -9.15 -8.32 -17.07
N ARG A 66 -10.04 -9.03 -17.78
CA ARG A 66 -9.78 -10.42 -18.20
C ARG A 66 -8.52 -10.59 -19.03
N ALA A 67 -8.14 -9.56 -19.79
CA ALA A 67 -6.93 -9.52 -20.60
C ALA A 67 -5.65 -9.35 -19.77
N ASN A 68 -5.73 -8.88 -18.52
CA ASN A 68 -4.58 -8.80 -17.63
C ASN A 68 -4.26 -10.21 -17.09
N PRO A 69 -3.10 -10.81 -17.40
CA PRO A 69 -2.80 -12.19 -17.00
C PRO A 69 -2.63 -12.35 -15.48
N GLN A 70 -2.46 -11.26 -14.72
CA GLN A 70 -2.23 -11.31 -13.27
C GLN A 70 -3.38 -11.98 -12.50
N TRP A 71 -4.63 -11.93 -13.00
CA TRP A 71 -5.74 -12.61 -12.30
C TRP A 71 -5.58 -14.13 -12.31
N ARG A 72 -5.02 -14.72 -13.38
CA ARG A 72 -4.75 -16.17 -13.47
C ARG A 72 -3.67 -16.55 -12.48
N LEU A 73 -2.60 -15.77 -12.45
CA LEU A 73 -1.50 -15.96 -11.51
C LEU A 73 -2.00 -16.03 -10.05
N LEU A 74 -2.91 -15.14 -9.67
CA LEU A 74 -3.54 -15.14 -8.35
C LEU A 74 -4.49 -16.32 -8.13
N ALA A 75 -5.30 -16.65 -9.13
CA ALA A 75 -6.27 -17.75 -9.05
C ALA A 75 -5.59 -19.12 -8.94
N ASP A 76 -4.47 -19.31 -9.65
CA ASP A 76 -3.69 -20.54 -9.63
C ASP A 76 -2.88 -20.69 -8.33
N ASN A 77 -2.65 -19.59 -7.59
CA ASN A 77 -1.85 -19.56 -6.37
C ASN A 77 -2.57 -18.80 -5.24
N PRO A 78 -3.76 -19.24 -4.80
CA PRO A 78 -4.63 -18.44 -3.91
C PRO A 78 -4.06 -18.23 -2.50
N ALA A 79 -3.12 -19.08 -2.07
CA ALA A 79 -2.44 -18.96 -0.78
C ALA A 79 -1.15 -18.11 -0.85
N SER A 80 -0.72 -17.70 -2.05
CA SER A 80 0.50 -16.91 -2.19
C SER A 80 0.26 -15.48 -1.70
N PRO A 81 1.14 -14.95 -0.83
CA PRO A 81 1.02 -13.58 -0.37
C PRO A 81 1.25 -12.60 -1.53
N VAL A 82 0.54 -11.47 -1.46
CA VAL A 82 0.71 -10.32 -2.35
C VAL A 82 1.06 -9.08 -1.54
N LEU A 83 1.70 -8.11 -2.17
CA LEU A 83 1.92 -6.79 -1.60
C LEU A 83 1.00 -5.80 -2.31
N VAL A 84 0.27 -4.99 -1.56
CA VAL A 84 -0.46 -3.84 -2.10
C VAL A 84 0.10 -2.57 -1.47
N VAL A 85 0.57 -1.66 -2.30
CA VAL A 85 1.13 -0.37 -1.85
C VAL A 85 0.14 0.74 -2.12
N PHE A 86 -0.23 1.48 -1.09
CA PHE A 86 -1.00 2.71 -1.19
C PHE A 86 -0.09 3.89 -0.83
N GLN A 87 -0.07 4.90 -1.69
CA GLN A 87 0.79 6.07 -1.51
C GLN A 87 -0.06 7.34 -1.56
N GLY A 88 0.11 8.16 -0.52
CA GLY A 88 -0.37 9.53 -0.53
C GLY A 88 0.53 10.44 -1.37
N THR A 89 0.32 11.74 -1.25
CA THR A 89 1.22 12.74 -1.85
C THR A 89 2.62 12.62 -1.27
N ASP A 90 3.62 12.65 -2.14
CA ASP A 90 5.02 12.75 -1.76
C ASP A 90 5.64 14.07 -2.28
N ALA A 91 6.78 14.43 -1.69
CA ALA A 91 7.59 15.54 -2.15
C ALA A 91 9.04 15.29 -1.75
N TYR A 92 9.96 15.74 -2.59
CA TYR A 92 11.37 15.76 -2.25
C TYR A 92 11.67 16.95 -1.33
N VAL A 93 12.28 16.67 -0.17
CA VAL A 93 12.76 17.70 0.77
C VAL A 93 14.28 17.66 0.75
N THR A 94 14.91 18.76 0.31
CA THR A 94 16.37 18.85 0.27
C THR A 94 16.95 19.25 1.62
N PRO A 95 18.06 18.63 2.08
CA PRO A 95 18.79 19.07 3.26
C PRO A 95 19.26 20.53 3.19
N SER A 96 19.44 21.09 1.99
CA SER A 96 19.88 22.48 1.82
C SER A 96 18.87 23.53 2.31
N TRP A 97 17.62 23.14 2.60
CA TRP A 97 16.60 24.03 3.17
C TRP A 97 16.76 24.25 4.68
N TYR A 98 17.52 23.40 5.38
CA TYR A 98 17.76 23.57 6.81
C TYR A 98 18.93 24.53 7.02
N GLU A 99 18.73 25.57 7.84
CA GLU A 99 19.80 26.53 8.15
C GLU A 99 20.99 25.82 8.84
N THR A 100 20.71 24.85 9.71
CA THR A 100 21.73 24.01 10.35
C THR A 100 22.63 23.28 9.36
N LYS A 101 22.14 22.94 8.16
CA LYS A 101 22.96 22.35 7.09
C LYS A 101 23.97 23.35 6.54
N ARG A 102 23.57 24.62 6.42
CA ARG A 102 24.44 25.72 5.98
C ARG A 102 25.47 26.06 7.03
N GLU A 103 25.08 26.04 8.30
CA GLU A 103 25.94 26.38 9.44
C GLU A 103 26.93 25.25 9.80
N THR A 104 26.48 23.99 9.82
CA THR A 104 27.22 22.88 10.42
C THR A 104 27.53 21.72 9.47
N GLY A 105 26.96 21.73 8.25
CA GLY A 105 27.06 20.61 7.31
C GLY A 105 26.24 19.38 7.70
N LYS A 106 25.45 19.42 8.78
CA LYS A 106 24.61 18.32 9.27
C LYS A 106 23.12 18.68 9.22
N VAL A 107 22.27 17.65 9.15
CA VAL A 107 20.81 17.71 9.34
C VAL A 107 20.45 16.81 10.50
#